data_AF-A0A6L9HBK8-F1
#
_entry.id   AF-A0A6L9HBK8-F1
#
_cell.length_a   1.000
_cell.length_b   1.000
_cell.length_c   1.000
_cell.angle_alpha   90.00
_cell.angle_beta   90.00
_cell.angle_gamma   90.00
#
_symmetry.space_group_name_H-M   'P 1'
#
loop_
_entity.id
_entity.type
_entity.pdbx_description
1 polymer ?
#
loop_
_entity_poly.entity_id
_entity_poly.type
_entity_poly.pdbx_seq_one_letter_code
_entity_poly.pdbx_strand_id
1 'polypeptide(L)'
;MQFPDSWFEDEVRDGFYVPALMKQAWAAHMEVLHDVARICERHHIRWFADFGTMLGAVRHRGFIPWDDDMDICMLPDDYIRFNEIAEKELPDGCYIPRGEGNDFRLITTVWSTRDICTDQAYLQKYHGFPFVAGVDIFPVFYVPSDPELADRQKQQLRFTYRAACSIDEGNQASEEAEAILSQVEEMLGVCLDRRKALKDQLFLLVKQLFLRYTAQDAQEAAHGTWFLYDLPRRYPLSCFRDSMPFPFETMQVPVPAGYDAMLTTVYGDYMSLIRNGNSHAYPFYDAYIQRLEEEMAKQGTRTRLSWHFCEADLEKTRETTLAEEFALLADSIHSDILHSIERNDFDGARTLLESCQGTAVQIGLALERADSEGAPAVGFLEEYCEQIWQLYNRLGTKPLSMERAAEDINRLQALLRAAADCITNRNKKEIVFLPCRVSQWRSMEPAWRAAVARPDLNVYVIPVPYFYKRAESGAGEICCDLEHFPNEIPVTDYNSYDFKNRRPDMIMIQVPYDQYNPAFSVHPFFYSKNLKRYTDLLVYMPGLALDEAEFTEACSLKNLRHYIAMPALVHADETVVPSEDVRKGYIDILTNYAGEATRTIWEEKITCNSRIPFLKTR
;
A
#
# COMPACT_ATOMS: atom_id res chain seq x y z
N MET A 1 -0.06 -20.56 -5.90
CA MET A 1 -1.51 -20.38 -5.67
C MET A 1 -2.07 -19.33 -6.64
N GLN A 2 -3.38 -19.10 -6.70
CA GLN A 2 -3.98 -18.05 -7.53
C GLN A 2 -4.88 -17.16 -6.67
N PHE A 3 -4.70 -15.84 -6.80
CA PHE A 3 -5.51 -14.82 -6.15
C PHE A 3 -6.07 -13.90 -7.24
N PRO A 4 -7.34 -13.47 -7.14
CA PRO A 4 -7.83 -12.42 -8.03
C PRO A 4 -7.09 -11.12 -7.72
N ASP A 5 -6.81 -10.31 -8.74
CA ASP A 5 -6.04 -9.06 -8.58
C ASP A 5 -6.64 -8.14 -7.50
N SER A 6 -7.97 -8.09 -7.39
CA SER A 6 -8.69 -7.30 -6.39
C SER A 6 -8.44 -7.73 -4.94
N TRP A 7 -7.92 -8.94 -4.71
CA TRP A 7 -7.58 -9.41 -3.36
C TRP A 7 -6.36 -8.67 -2.81
N PHE A 8 -5.49 -8.12 -3.65
CA PHE A 8 -4.32 -7.36 -3.21
C PHE A 8 -4.61 -5.86 -2.98
N GLU A 9 -5.85 -5.42 -3.19
CA GLU A 9 -6.24 -4.06 -2.87
C GLU A 9 -6.27 -3.85 -1.37
N ASP A 10 -5.99 -2.61 -0.98
CA ASP A 10 -6.19 -2.12 0.36
C ASP A 10 -7.66 -2.31 0.77
N GLU A 11 -7.87 -2.72 2.02
CA GLU A 11 -9.21 -2.91 2.55
C GLU A 11 -9.31 -2.42 4.01
N VAL A 12 -10.54 -2.11 4.42
CA VAL A 12 -10.88 -1.94 5.84
C VAL A 12 -11.67 -3.16 6.26
N ARG A 13 -11.06 -4.02 7.08
CA ARG A 13 -11.66 -5.26 7.58
C ARG A 13 -11.90 -5.11 9.08
N ASP A 14 -13.15 -5.22 9.51
CA ASP A 14 -13.55 -5.06 10.92
C ASP A 14 -13.07 -3.75 11.56
N GLY A 15 -13.09 -2.66 10.77
CA GLY A 15 -12.66 -1.32 11.18
C GLY A 15 -11.15 -1.17 11.33
N PHE A 16 -10.35 -2.04 10.70
CA PHE A 16 -8.89 -1.99 10.66
C PHE A 16 -8.41 -1.95 9.21
N TYR A 17 -7.56 -0.98 8.88
CA TYR A 17 -6.97 -0.78 7.56
C TYR A 17 -5.82 -1.77 7.32
N VAL A 18 -5.98 -2.57 6.26
CA VAL A 18 -5.00 -3.56 5.79
C VAL A 18 -4.41 -3.06 4.46
N PRO A 19 -3.11 -2.69 4.43
CA PRO A 19 -2.50 -2.18 3.21
C PRO A 19 -2.20 -3.32 2.22
N ALA A 20 -2.12 -2.99 0.92
CA ALA A 20 -1.75 -3.93 -0.12
C ALA A 20 -0.45 -4.72 0.17
N LEU A 21 0.54 -4.09 0.81
CA LEU A 21 1.78 -4.77 1.19
C LEU A 21 1.56 -5.89 2.22
N MET A 22 0.64 -5.70 3.16
CA MET A 22 0.26 -6.75 4.12
C MET A 22 -0.47 -7.89 3.41
N LYS A 23 -1.34 -7.58 2.45
CA LYS A 23 -1.99 -8.60 1.60
C LYS A 23 -0.94 -9.42 0.84
N GLN A 24 0.07 -8.77 0.26
CA GLN A 24 1.19 -9.49 -0.39
C GLN A 24 1.96 -10.37 0.59
N ALA A 25 2.21 -9.90 1.82
CA ALA A 25 2.83 -10.71 2.87
C ALA A 25 1.98 -11.95 3.18
N TRP A 26 0.68 -11.77 3.46
CA TRP A 26 -0.27 -12.86 3.69
C TRP A 26 -0.28 -13.90 2.55
N ALA A 27 -0.33 -13.46 1.29
CA ALA A 27 -0.25 -14.36 0.15
C ALA A 27 1.08 -15.12 0.10
N ALA A 28 2.20 -14.46 0.43
CA ALA A 28 3.51 -15.11 0.48
C ALA A 28 3.60 -16.14 1.61
N HIS A 29 3.04 -15.88 2.80
CA HIS A 29 2.93 -16.87 3.88
C HIS A 29 2.08 -18.06 3.46
N MET A 30 0.97 -17.82 2.77
CA MET A 30 0.10 -18.88 2.24
C MET A 30 0.80 -19.75 1.18
N GLU A 31 1.66 -19.20 0.33
CA GLU A 31 2.47 -20.00 -0.60
C GLU A 31 3.44 -20.93 0.14
N VAL A 32 4.09 -20.43 1.20
CA VAL A 32 4.94 -21.27 2.06
C VAL A 32 4.12 -22.36 2.74
N LEU A 33 2.96 -22.02 3.30
CA LEU A 33 2.07 -23.01 3.91
C LEU A 33 1.58 -24.03 2.88
N HIS A 34 1.29 -23.62 1.66
CA HIS A 34 0.86 -24.52 0.59
C HIS A 34 1.94 -25.56 0.26
N ASP A 35 3.21 -25.14 0.19
CA ASP A 35 4.34 -26.04 -0.01
C ASP A 35 4.52 -27.02 1.17
N VAL A 36 4.42 -26.51 2.41
CA VAL A 36 4.45 -27.34 3.63
C VAL A 36 3.31 -28.35 3.66
N ALA A 37 2.08 -27.91 3.35
CA ALA A 37 0.89 -28.74 3.34
C ALA A 37 1.00 -29.87 2.31
N ARG A 38 1.57 -29.60 1.12
CA ARG A 38 1.83 -30.62 0.10
C ARG A 38 2.84 -31.67 0.55
N ILE A 39 3.91 -31.27 1.24
CA ILE A 39 4.85 -32.23 1.86
C ILE A 39 4.10 -33.09 2.87
N CYS A 40 3.29 -32.47 3.73
CA CYS A 40 2.53 -33.19 4.74
C CYS A 40 1.53 -34.19 4.13
N GLU A 41 0.83 -33.81 3.07
CA GLU A 41 -0.12 -34.67 2.36
C GLU A 41 0.58 -35.89 1.76
N ARG A 42 1.70 -35.71 1.06
CA ARG A 42 2.48 -36.82 0.45
C ARG A 42 2.97 -37.83 1.47
N HIS A 43 3.30 -37.39 2.68
CA HIS A 43 3.90 -38.22 3.72
C HIS A 43 2.92 -38.63 4.83
N HIS A 44 1.63 -38.30 4.66
CA HIS A 44 0.59 -38.55 5.65
C HIS A 44 0.97 -38.02 7.05
N ILE A 45 1.45 -36.77 7.08
CA ILE A 45 1.78 -36.04 8.30
C ILE A 45 0.59 -35.17 8.64
N ARG A 46 0.08 -35.29 9.88
CA ARG A 46 -1.01 -34.44 10.36
C ARG A 46 -0.46 -33.14 10.93
N TRP A 47 -1.11 -32.05 10.54
CA TRP A 47 -0.86 -30.71 11.04
C TRP A 47 -2.19 -30.02 11.26
N PHE A 48 -2.18 -28.97 12.08
CA PHE A 48 -3.36 -28.17 12.39
C PHE A 48 -3.00 -26.69 12.37
N ALA A 49 -3.92 -25.83 11.93
CA ALA A 49 -3.83 -24.40 12.19
C ALA A 49 -3.78 -24.18 13.71
N ASP A 50 -2.99 -23.20 14.14
CA ASP A 50 -2.79 -22.90 15.55
C ASP A 50 -2.78 -21.39 15.82
N PHE A 51 -2.79 -20.99 17.09
CA PHE A 51 -2.67 -19.58 17.54
C PHE A 51 -3.56 -18.60 16.73
N GLY A 52 -2.96 -17.53 16.18
CA GLY A 52 -3.64 -16.50 15.40
C GLY A 52 -4.26 -17.05 14.13
N THR A 53 -3.60 -18.02 13.48
CA THR A 53 -4.11 -18.68 12.27
C THR A 53 -5.37 -19.50 12.55
N MET A 54 -5.43 -20.27 13.64
CA MET A 54 -6.65 -21.00 14.04
C MET A 54 -7.78 -20.03 14.39
N LEU A 55 -7.49 -19.00 15.18
CA LEU A 55 -8.47 -17.98 15.55
C LEU A 55 -9.00 -17.25 14.30
N GLY A 56 -8.12 -16.89 13.37
CA GLY A 56 -8.46 -16.29 12.08
C GLY A 56 -9.35 -17.19 11.23
N ALA A 57 -8.99 -18.47 11.09
CA ALA A 57 -9.79 -19.45 10.35
C ALA A 57 -11.21 -19.56 10.89
N VAL A 58 -11.38 -19.64 12.21
CA VAL A 58 -12.68 -19.79 12.86
C VAL A 58 -13.50 -18.49 12.83
N ARG A 59 -12.87 -17.34 13.11
CA ARG A 59 -13.56 -16.06 13.29
C ARG A 59 -13.75 -15.27 12.00
N HIS A 60 -12.71 -15.19 11.17
CA HIS A 60 -12.67 -14.34 9.97
C HIS A 60 -12.68 -15.13 8.66
N ARG A 61 -12.55 -16.46 8.72
CA ARG A 61 -12.35 -17.32 7.54
C ARG A 61 -11.09 -16.94 6.75
N GLY A 62 -10.06 -16.48 7.45
CA GLY A 62 -8.85 -15.91 6.88
C GLY A 62 -8.00 -15.24 7.95
N PHE A 63 -7.11 -14.33 7.55
CA PHE A 63 -6.27 -13.62 8.50
C PHE A 63 -7.09 -12.69 9.41
N ILE A 64 -6.63 -12.58 10.65
CA ILE A 64 -7.04 -11.50 11.55
C ILE A 64 -6.40 -10.20 11.00
N PRO A 65 -7.13 -9.07 10.87
CA PRO A 65 -6.62 -7.89 10.17
C PRO A 65 -5.29 -7.33 10.70
N TRP A 66 -5.06 -7.44 12.00
CA TRP A 66 -3.87 -6.96 12.71
C TRP A 66 -2.83 -8.06 12.98
N ASP A 67 -2.91 -9.17 12.25
CA ASP A 67 -1.99 -10.31 12.34
C ASP A 67 -1.14 -10.39 11.06
N ASP A 68 0.12 -10.77 11.19
CA ASP A 68 1.11 -10.68 10.11
C ASP A 68 1.99 -11.93 9.95
N ASP A 69 1.69 -13.01 10.65
CA ASP A 69 2.37 -14.30 10.50
C ASP A 69 1.39 -15.48 10.32
N MET A 70 1.93 -16.70 10.28
CA MET A 70 1.15 -17.92 10.16
C MET A 70 1.72 -19.02 11.06
N ASP A 71 0.84 -19.59 11.87
CA ASP A 71 1.15 -20.59 12.88
C ASP A 71 0.39 -21.89 12.61
N ILE A 72 1.14 -22.99 12.57
CA ILE A 72 0.58 -24.33 12.58
C ILE A 72 1.20 -25.15 13.70
N CYS A 73 0.57 -26.26 14.06
CA CYS A 73 1.12 -27.18 15.03
C CYS A 73 1.03 -28.64 14.58
N MET A 74 1.91 -29.45 15.17
CA MET A 74 2.01 -30.88 14.91
C MET A 74 2.18 -31.63 16.23
N LEU A 75 1.58 -32.82 16.32
CA LEU A 75 1.86 -33.76 17.41
C LEU A 75 3.29 -34.32 17.28
N PRO A 76 3.89 -34.87 18.35
CA PRO A 76 5.30 -35.26 18.38
C PRO A 76 5.75 -36.14 17.22
N ASP A 77 5.00 -37.21 16.92
CA ASP A 77 5.37 -38.17 15.87
C ASP A 77 5.35 -37.51 14.48
N ASP A 78 4.35 -36.68 14.21
CA ASP A 78 4.20 -35.93 12.96
C ASP A 78 5.29 -34.85 12.84
N TYR A 79 5.58 -34.13 13.93
CA TYR A 79 6.61 -33.09 13.98
C TYR A 79 8.02 -33.63 13.71
N ILE A 80 8.36 -34.78 14.31
CA ILE A 80 9.64 -35.45 14.08
C ILE A 80 9.75 -35.87 12.61
N ARG A 81 8.74 -36.56 12.08
CA ARG A 81 8.72 -37.02 10.69
C ARG A 81 8.83 -35.85 9.71
N PHE A 82 8.12 -34.75 9.95
CA PHE A 82 8.20 -33.56 9.11
C PHE A 82 9.63 -33.01 9.07
N ASN A 83 10.27 -32.84 10.23
CA ASN A 83 11.63 -32.31 10.33
C ASN A 83 12.68 -33.16 9.60
N GLU A 84 12.50 -34.49 9.55
CA GLU A 84 13.40 -35.41 8.84
C GLU A 84 13.26 -35.34 7.31
N ILE A 85 12.07 -34.96 6.82
CA ILE A 85 11.70 -34.98 5.41
C ILE A 85 11.85 -33.58 4.78
N ALA A 86 11.45 -32.53 5.50
CA ALA A 86 11.37 -31.17 4.98
C ALA A 86 12.72 -30.70 4.40
N GLU A 87 13.86 -31.02 5.02
CA GLU A 87 15.17 -30.64 4.50
C GLU A 87 15.47 -31.14 3.08
N LYS A 88 14.83 -32.23 2.66
CA LYS A 88 15.08 -32.88 1.36
C LYS A 88 14.04 -32.53 0.31
N GLU A 89 12.87 -32.05 0.74
CA GLU A 89 11.70 -31.88 -0.13
C GLU A 89 11.13 -30.47 -0.16
N LEU A 90 11.68 -29.54 0.64
CA LEU A 90 11.36 -28.13 0.50
C LEU A 90 11.74 -27.65 -0.90
N PRO A 91 10.90 -26.80 -1.53
CA PRO A 91 11.21 -26.22 -2.83
C PRO A 91 12.51 -25.42 -2.81
N ASP A 92 13.16 -25.31 -3.98
CA ASP A 92 14.34 -24.48 -4.15
C ASP A 92 14.08 -23.04 -3.68
N GLY A 93 14.99 -22.51 -2.86
CA GLY A 93 14.90 -21.19 -2.22
C GLY A 93 14.29 -21.22 -0.81
N CYS A 94 13.36 -22.14 -0.54
CA CYS A 94 12.81 -22.32 0.80
C CYS A 94 13.83 -23.01 1.71
N TYR A 95 13.86 -22.65 3.00
CA TYR A 95 14.74 -23.29 3.96
C TYR A 95 14.24 -23.18 5.40
N ILE A 96 14.80 -24.02 6.28
CA ILE A 96 14.59 -23.98 7.73
C ILE A 96 15.82 -23.30 8.34
N PRO A 97 15.69 -22.12 8.98
CA PRO A 97 16.83 -21.46 9.61
C PRO A 97 17.34 -22.30 10.79
N ARG A 98 18.67 -22.52 10.84
CA ARG A 98 19.35 -23.23 11.94
C ARG A 98 20.49 -22.35 12.47
N GLY A 99 20.57 -22.15 13.78
CA GLY A 99 21.79 -21.68 14.45
C GLY A 99 22.14 -20.19 14.33
N GLU A 100 21.34 -19.35 13.68
CA GLU A 100 21.67 -17.93 13.44
C GLU A 100 21.08 -16.98 14.49
N GLY A 101 21.49 -17.13 15.76
CA GLY A 101 21.21 -16.14 16.83
C GLY A 101 19.74 -15.93 17.25
N ASN A 102 18.77 -16.41 16.48
CA ASN A 102 17.34 -16.34 16.78
C ASN A 102 16.86 -17.54 17.60
N ASP A 103 15.97 -17.28 18.56
CA ASP A 103 15.50 -18.21 19.59
C ASP A 103 14.47 -19.24 19.08
N PHE A 104 14.44 -19.52 17.78
CA PHE A 104 13.56 -20.52 17.15
C PHE A 104 13.94 -21.97 17.49
N ARG A 105 14.77 -22.19 18.52
CA ARG A 105 15.36 -23.50 18.83
C ARG A 105 14.33 -24.54 19.27
N LEU A 106 13.12 -24.11 19.64
CA LEU A 106 12.02 -24.96 20.07
C LEU A 106 10.88 -25.08 19.05
N ILE A 107 10.90 -24.28 17.99
CA ILE A 107 9.92 -24.34 16.90
C ILE A 107 10.61 -24.70 15.59
N THR A 108 9.86 -25.13 14.59
CA THR A 108 10.41 -25.25 13.23
C THR A 108 9.78 -24.18 12.39
N THR A 109 10.58 -23.29 11.80
CA THR A 109 10.06 -22.29 10.87
C THR A 109 10.50 -22.65 9.46
N VAL A 110 9.61 -22.51 8.48
CA VAL A 110 9.96 -22.61 7.06
C VAL A 110 9.93 -21.22 6.47
N TRP A 111 11.03 -20.76 5.88
CA TRP A 111 11.14 -19.45 5.23
C TRP A 111 11.19 -19.57 3.71
N SER A 112 10.61 -18.59 3.02
CA SER A 112 10.56 -18.50 1.55
C SER A 112 11.92 -18.21 0.91
N THR A 113 12.80 -17.51 1.63
CA THR A 113 14.14 -17.07 1.22
C THR A 113 14.97 -16.70 2.45
N ARG A 114 16.30 -16.66 2.31
CA ARG A 114 17.25 -16.31 3.39
C ARG A 114 17.29 -14.83 3.74
N ASP A 115 17.04 -14.00 2.73
CA ASP A 115 17.08 -12.56 2.84
C ASP A 115 16.21 -11.93 1.74
N ILE A 116 16.14 -10.61 1.69
CA ILE A 116 15.46 -9.82 0.65
C ILE A 116 15.81 -10.39 -0.73
N CYS A 117 14.78 -10.79 -1.47
CA CYS A 117 14.91 -11.37 -2.80
C CYS A 117 14.07 -10.58 -3.80
N THR A 118 14.75 -9.98 -4.78
CA THR A 118 14.13 -9.19 -5.85
C THR A 118 14.16 -9.91 -7.20
N ASP A 119 14.52 -11.20 -7.20
CA ASP A 119 14.53 -12.03 -8.40
C ASP A 119 13.11 -12.18 -8.95
N GLN A 120 12.96 -12.04 -10.28
CA GLN A 120 11.65 -12.03 -10.93
C GLN A 120 10.84 -13.31 -10.67
N ALA A 121 11.49 -14.48 -10.70
CA ALA A 121 10.83 -15.76 -10.42
C ALA A 121 10.36 -15.86 -8.95
N TYR A 122 11.12 -15.30 -8.01
CA TYR A 122 10.73 -15.24 -6.60
C TYR A 122 9.52 -14.31 -6.43
N LEU A 123 9.59 -13.09 -6.95
CA LEU A 123 8.50 -12.12 -6.87
C LEU A 123 7.23 -12.62 -7.57
N GLN A 124 7.34 -13.42 -8.63
CA GLN A 124 6.19 -14.05 -9.25
C GLN A 124 5.55 -15.11 -8.34
N LYS A 125 6.35 -15.96 -7.70
CA LYS A 125 5.85 -16.99 -6.78
C LYS A 125 5.20 -16.38 -5.53
N TYR A 126 5.82 -15.34 -4.97
CA TYR A 126 5.40 -14.70 -3.72
C TYR A 126 4.69 -13.35 -3.94
N HIS A 127 3.98 -13.22 -5.04
CA HIS A 127 3.01 -12.14 -5.29
C HIS A 127 3.55 -10.71 -5.15
N GLY A 128 4.81 -10.51 -5.52
CA GLY A 128 5.50 -9.22 -5.45
C GLY A 128 6.06 -8.87 -4.07
N PHE A 129 5.92 -9.76 -3.08
CA PHE A 129 6.50 -9.57 -1.75
C PHE A 129 8.01 -9.93 -1.76
N PRO A 130 8.93 -8.96 -1.57
CA PRO A 130 10.36 -9.21 -1.70
C PRO A 130 11.03 -9.70 -0.41
N PHE A 131 10.29 -9.72 0.70
CA PHE A 131 10.82 -10.04 2.02
C PHE A 131 10.62 -11.52 2.36
N VAL A 132 11.23 -11.94 3.47
CA VAL A 132 11.12 -13.31 3.97
C VAL A 132 9.70 -13.53 4.49
N ALA A 133 8.94 -14.41 3.86
CA ALA A 133 7.69 -14.94 4.41
C ALA A 133 7.97 -16.31 5.03
N GLY A 134 7.15 -16.74 6.00
CA GLY A 134 7.35 -18.03 6.64
C GLY A 134 6.15 -18.58 7.38
N VAL A 135 6.26 -19.84 7.77
CA VAL A 135 5.26 -20.52 8.61
C VAL A 135 5.97 -21.09 9.82
N ASP A 136 5.47 -20.74 11.00
CA ASP A 136 5.92 -21.30 12.26
C ASP A 136 5.18 -22.59 12.56
N ILE A 137 5.94 -23.64 12.87
CA ILE A 137 5.45 -24.99 13.15
C ILE A 137 5.77 -25.31 14.60
N PHE A 138 4.76 -25.23 15.45
CA PHE A 138 4.86 -25.47 16.87
C PHE A 138 4.75 -26.97 17.18
N PRO A 139 5.72 -27.57 17.89
CA PRO A 139 5.52 -28.88 18.45
C PRO A 139 4.53 -28.81 19.61
N VAL A 140 3.48 -29.62 19.52
CA VAL A 140 2.65 -30.00 20.67
C VAL A 140 3.29 -31.24 21.28
N PHE A 141 3.43 -31.30 22.60
CA PHE A 141 4.04 -32.45 23.26
C PHE A 141 3.07 -33.16 24.21
N TYR A 142 3.30 -34.46 24.39
CA TYR A 142 2.49 -35.32 25.24
C TYR A 142 2.81 -35.13 26.71
N VAL A 143 1.77 -34.92 27.53
CA VAL A 143 1.88 -34.84 28.98
C VAL A 143 1.54 -36.21 29.58
N PRO A 144 2.45 -36.85 30.33
CA PRO A 144 2.20 -38.14 30.96
C PRO A 144 0.94 -38.17 31.80
N SER A 145 0.21 -39.27 31.73
CA SER A 145 -1.01 -39.48 32.53
C SER A 145 -0.69 -39.70 34.00
N ASP A 146 0.51 -40.18 34.32
CA ASP A 146 1.03 -40.29 35.67
C ASP A 146 1.46 -38.89 36.18
N PRO A 147 0.82 -38.35 37.24
CA PRO A 147 1.13 -37.03 37.77
C PRO A 147 2.58 -36.87 38.24
N GLU A 148 3.20 -37.92 38.78
CA GLU A 148 4.59 -37.86 39.25
C GLU A 148 5.56 -37.78 38.07
N LEU A 149 5.27 -38.51 36.97
CA LEU A 149 6.07 -38.42 35.75
C LEU A 149 5.88 -37.08 35.04
N ALA A 150 4.66 -36.54 35.03
CA ALA A 150 4.37 -35.22 34.47
C ALA A 150 5.09 -34.10 35.24
N ASP A 151 5.03 -34.13 36.58
CA ASP A 151 5.73 -33.14 37.41
C ASP A 151 7.25 -33.25 37.25
N ARG A 152 7.79 -34.47 37.27
CA ARG A 152 9.22 -34.72 37.02
C ARG A 152 9.66 -34.18 35.65
N GLN A 153 8.92 -34.49 34.59
CA GLN A 153 9.24 -33.99 33.25
C GLN A 153 9.19 -32.46 33.20
N LYS A 154 8.20 -31.84 33.84
CA LYS A 154 8.07 -30.39 33.90
C LYS A 154 9.24 -29.74 34.63
N GLN A 155 9.67 -30.30 35.76
CA GLN A 155 10.84 -29.82 36.51
C GLN A 155 12.11 -29.94 35.67
N GLN A 156 12.30 -31.09 35.01
CA GLN A 156 13.42 -31.33 34.10
C GLN A 156 13.45 -30.31 32.96
N LEU A 157 12.35 -30.16 32.24
CA LEU A 157 12.20 -29.20 31.15
C LEU A 157 12.47 -27.77 31.61
N ARG A 158 11.85 -27.33 32.72
CA ARG A 158 11.98 -25.97 33.22
C ARG A 158 13.41 -25.65 33.62
N PHE A 159 14.10 -26.58 34.26
CA PHE A 159 15.49 -26.40 34.66
C PHE A 159 16.42 -26.37 33.44
N THR A 160 16.33 -27.37 32.56
CA THR A 160 17.18 -27.46 31.37
C THR A 160 16.93 -26.30 30.39
N TYR A 161 15.68 -25.85 30.22
CA TYR A 161 15.37 -24.68 29.39
C TYR A 161 15.96 -23.41 29.97
N ARG A 162 15.85 -23.18 31.28
CA ARG A 162 16.48 -22.04 31.94
C ARG A 162 18.00 -22.06 31.78
N ALA A 163 18.62 -23.23 31.94
CA ALA A 163 20.04 -23.40 31.68
C ALA A 163 20.41 -23.05 30.23
N ALA A 164 19.60 -23.49 29.25
CA ALA A 164 19.80 -23.19 27.83
C ALA A 164 19.67 -21.69 27.51
N CYS A 165 18.78 -20.97 28.21
CA CYS A 165 18.63 -19.53 28.06
C CYS A 165 19.75 -18.74 28.75
N SER A 166 20.29 -19.25 29.86
CA SER A 166 21.30 -18.54 30.66
C SER A 166 22.73 -18.77 30.22
N ILE A 167 23.01 -19.87 29.51
CA ILE A 167 24.37 -20.26 29.11
C ILE A 167 24.61 -19.93 27.63
N ASP A 168 25.67 -19.17 27.38
CA ASP A 168 26.15 -18.80 26.05
C ASP A 168 27.67 -18.89 25.94
N GLU A 169 28.21 -18.54 24.78
CA GLU A 169 29.66 -18.62 24.52
C GLU A 169 30.49 -17.73 25.46
N GLY A 170 29.90 -16.64 25.98
CA GLY A 170 30.57 -15.68 26.85
C GLY A 170 30.68 -16.14 28.30
N ASN A 171 29.79 -17.02 28.76
CA ASN A 171 29.76 -17.45 30.17
C ASN A 171 29.85 -18.96 30.40
N GLN A 172 29.85 -19.79 29.35
CA GLN A 172 29.83 -21.26 29.48
C GLN A 172 31.02 -21.88 30.23
N ALA A 173 32.10 -21.12 30.46
CA ALA A 173 33.28 -21.56 31.22
C ALA A 173 33.30 -21.05 32.68
N SER A 174 32.22 -20.41 33.16
CA SER A 174 32.14 -19.88 34.53
C SER A 174 31.82 -20.98 35.56
N GLU A 175 32.15 -20.72 36.84
CA GLU A 175 31.80 -21.63 37.94
C GLU A 175 30.28 -21.79 38.08
N GLU A 176 29.52 -20.72 37.84
CA GLU A 176 28.07 -20.74 37.84
C GLU A 176 27.51 -21.60 36.71
N ALA A 177 28.08 -21.49 35.50
CA ALA A 177 27.69 -22.34 34.38
C ALA A 177 27.98 -23.81 34.69
N GLU A 178 29.17 -24.14 35.22
CA GLU A 178 29.52 -25.53 35.57
C GLU A 178 28.60 -26.13 36.64
N ALA A 179 28.17 -25.34 37.64
CA ALA A 179 27.20 -25.78 38.63
C ALA A 179 25.83 -26.11 38.00
N ILE A 180 25.34 -25.26 37.10
CA ILE A 180 24.09 -25.49 36.35
C ILE A 180 24.21 -26.74 35.47
N LEU A 181 25.31 -26.88 34.73
CA LEU A 181 25.56 -28.00 33.83
C LEU A 181 25.62 -29.33 34.61
N SER A 182 26.36 -29.37 35.72
CA SER A 182 26.46 -30.55 36.60
C SER A 182 25.07 -30.99 37.09
N GLN A 183 24.21 -30.04 37.44
CA GLN A 183 22.85 -30.34 37.85
C GLN A 183 21.99 -30.87 36.70
N VAL A 184 22.14 -30.35 35.47
CA VAL A 184 21.47 -30.92 34.28
C VAL A 184 21.93 -32.35 34.04
N GLU A 185 23.23 -32.61 34.13
CA GLU A 185 23.83 -33.94 33.93
C GLU A 185 23.35 -34.96 34.95
N GLU A 186 23.33 -34.59 36.24
CA GLU A 186 22.81 -35.44 37.32
C GLU A 186 21.32 -35.74 37.12
N MET A 187 20.53 -34.71 36.85
CA MET A 187 19.07 -34.80 36.72
C MET A 187 18.63 -35.67 35.51
N LEU A 188 19.41 -35.64 34.42
CA LEU A 188 19.08 -36.34 33.17
C LEU A 188 19.93 -37.59 32.93
N GLY A 189 21.00 -37.81 33.69
CA GLY A 189 21.93 -38.91 33.48
C GLY A 189 22.72 -38.81 32.17
N VAL A 190 23.09 -37.59 31.76
CA VAL A 190 23.79 -37.30 30.50
C VAL A 190 25.18 -36.71 30.74
N CYS A 191 26.02 -36.65 29.70
CA CYS A 191 27.32 -35.99 29.74
C CYS A 191 27.41 -34.95 28.61
N LEU A 192 27.61 -33.70 28.97
CA LEU A 192 27.72 -32.55 28.08
C LEU A 192 29.18 -32.30 27.70
N ASP A 193 29.46 -32.12 26.40
CA ASP A 193 30.81 -31.84 25.91
C ASP A 193 31.10 -30.34 26.05
N ARG A 194 31.86 -29.97 27.08
CA ARG A 194 32.30 -28.57 27.35
C ARG A 194 33.10 -27.95 26.20
N ARG A 195 33.60 -28.74 25.24
CA ARG A 195 34.37 -28.23 24.09
C ARG A 195 33.49 -27.76 22.93
N LYS A 196 32.19 -28.04 22.98
CA LYS A 196 31.20 -27.63 21.97
C LYS A 196 30.27 -26.57 22.55
N ALA A 197 29.51 -25.91 21.70
CA ALA A 197 28.48 -24.97 22.14
C ALA A 197 27.50 -25.67 23.10
N LEU A 198 27.58 -25.33 24.39
CA LEU A 198 26.75 -25.93 25.43
C LEU A 198 25.29 -25.55 25.27
N LYS A 199 25.03 -24.33 24.79
CA LYS A 199 23.68 -23.85 24.43
C LYS A 199 22.97 -24.81 23.48
N ASP A 200 23.63 -25.25 22.41
CA ASP A 200 23.05 -26.16 21.40
C ASP A 200 22.73 -27.54 21.99
N GLN A 201 23.65 -28.06 22.81
CA GLN A 201 23.46 -29.34 23.51
C GLN A 201 22.27 -29.27 24.48
N LEU A 202 22.15 -28.19 25.25
CA LEU A 202 21.05 -27.99 26.19
C LEU A 202 19.70 -27.87 25.46
N PHE A 203 19.60 -27.11 24.37
CA PHE A 203 18.37 -27.04 23.58
C PHE A 203 18.00 -28.37 22.92
N LEU A 204 19.00 -29.18 22.50
CA LEU A 204 18.75 -30.54 22.04
C LEU A 204 18.15 -31.41 23.15
N LEU A 205 18.67 -31.32 24.38
CA LEU A 205 18.11 -32.02 25.54
C LEU A 205 16.68 -31.54 25.84
N VAL A 206 16.41 -30.23 25.77
CA VAL A 206 15.04 -29.70 25.93
C VAL A 206 14.10 -30.31 24.89
N LYS A 207 14.52 -30.36 23.61
CA LYS A 207 13.73 -30.97 22.54
C LYS A 207 13.49 -32.48 22.78
N GLN A 208 14.51 -33.21 23.23
CA GLN A 208 14.36 -34.62 23.60
C GLN A 208 13.41 -34.83 24.77
N LEU A 209 13.45 -33.96 25.78
CA LEU A 209 12.54 -34.01 26.91
C LEU A 209 11.08 -33.72 26.50
N PHE A 210 10.86 -32.78 25.58
CA PHE A 210 9.52 -32.55 25.02
C PHE A 210 9.00 -33.78 24.28
N LEU A 211 9.85 -34.42 23.48
CA LEU A 211 9.47 -35.54 22.62
C LEU A 211 9.63 -36.93 23.30
N ARG A 212 9.78 -36.97 24.63
CA ARG A 212 10.11 -38.19 25.39
C ARG A 212 9.00 -39.23 25.42
N TYR A 213 7.76 -38.76 25.53
CA TYR A 213 6.58 -39.62 25.72
C TYR A 213 5.82 -39.80 24.41
N THR A 214 5.02 -40.86 24.35
CA THR A 214 4.20 -41.21 23.19
C THR A 214 2.72 -40.97 23.48
N ALA A 215 1.88 -41.07 22.45
CA ALA A 215 0.42 -40.96 22.61
C ALA A 215 -0.18 -42.00 23.57
N GLN A 216 0.50 -43.13 23.81
CA GLN A 216 0.03 -44.18 24.73
C GLN A 216 0.22 -43.78 26.20
N ASP A 217 1.18 -42.90 26.48
CA ASP A 217 1.55 -42.50 27.84
C ASP A 217 0.69 -41.33 28.36
N ALA A 218 -0.06 -40.67 27.48
CA ALA A 218 -0.69 -39.39 27.73
C ALA A 218 -2.21 -39.39 27.51
N GLN A 219 -2.90 -38.52 28.24
CA GLN A 219 -4.30 -38.13 27.96
C GLN A 219 -4.41 -36.67 27.49
N GLU A 220 -3.33 -35.90 27.62
CA GLU A 220 -3.29 -34.49 27.30
C GLU A 220 -2.03 -34.14 26.51
N ALA A 221 -2.13 -33.03 25.79
CA ALA A 221 -1.07 -32.44 25.00
C ALA A 221 -0.91 -30.97 25.42
N ALA A 222 0.30 -30.43 25.33
CA ALA A 222 0.56 -29.04 25.67
C ALA A 222 1.56 -28.37 24.71
N HIS A 223 1.50 -27.04 24.63
CA HIS A 223 2.52 -26.26 23.92
C HIS A 223 3.75 -26.08 24.78
N GLY A 224 4.92 -26.37 24.19
CA GLY A 224 6.21 -26.52 24.88
C GLY A 224 6.52 -25.43 25.89
N THR A 225 6.79 -24.23 25.40
CA THR A 225 7.23 -23.09 26.21
C THR A 225 6.14 -22.62 27.19
N TRP A 226 4.87 -22.59 26.78
CA TRP A 226 3.76 -22.16 27.64
C TRP A 226 3.51 -23.09 28.82
N PHE A 227 3.70 -24.39 28.65
CA PHE A 227 3.61 -25.36 29.74
C PHE A 227 4.65 -25.10 30.84
N LEU A 228 5.84 -24.59 30.50
CA LEU A 228 6.89 -24.28 31.47
C LEU A 228 6.52 -23.12 32.40
N TYR A 229 5.61 -22.25 31.96
CA TYR A 229 5.15 -21.06 32.68
C TYR A 229 3.76 -21.22 33.30
N ASP A 230 3.22 -22.45 33.35
CA ASP A 230 1.87 -22.72 33.88
C ASP A 230 0.76 -21.92 33.16
N LEU A 231 0.98 -21.61 31.88
CA LEU A 231 0.01 -20.88 31.06
C LEU A 231 -1.03 -21.83 30.46
N PRO A 232 -2.27 -21.35 30.22
CA PRO A 232 -3.40 -22.17 29.79
C PRO A 232 -3.25 -22.59 28.32
N ARG A 233 -2.46 -23.64 28.06
CA ARG A 233 -2.24 -24.26 26.74
C ARG A 233 -2.00 -25.78 26.85
N ARG A 234 -2.82 -26.42 27.66
CA ARG A 234 -2.88 -27.87 27.87
C ARG A 234 -4.29 -28.33 27.50
N TYR A 235 -4.38 -29.33 26.65
CA TYR A 235 -5.63 -29.76 26.05
C TYR A 235 -5.76 -31.29 26.11
N PRO A 236 -6.98 -31.82 26.27
CA PRO A 236 -7.23 -33.24 26.06
C PRO A 236 -6.79 -33.69 24.67
N LEU A 237 -6.20 -34.88 24.56
CA LEU A 237 -5.80 -35.44 23.26
C LEU A 237 -6.97 -35.64 22.30
N SER A 238 -8.20 -35.75 22.82
CA SER A 238 -9.40 -35.78 22.00
C SER A 238 -9.57 -34.54 21.12
N CYS A 239 -9.01 -33.38 21.50
CA CYS A 239 -9.04 -32.16 20.68
C CYS A 239 -8.34 -32.34 19.33
N PHE A 240 -7.28 -33.17 19.29
CA PHE A 240 -6.44 -33.42 18.11
C PHE A 240 -6.76 -34.75 17.40
N ARG A 241 -7.80 -35.46 17.84
CA ARG A 241 -8.15 -36.78 17.26
C ARG A 241 -8.56 -36.63 15.79
N ASP A 242 -9.45 -35.69 15.54
CA ASP A 242 -9.99 -35.37 14.23
C ASP A 242 -9.69 -33.90 13.88
N SER A 243 -9.73 -33.57 12.58
CA SER A 243 -9.65 -32.20 12.08
C SER A 243 -10.84 -31.88 11.19
N MET A 244 -11.15 -30.59 11.11
CA MET A 244 -12.15 -30.05 10.21
C MET A 244 -11.48 -29.06 9.26
N PRO A 245 -11.76 -29.12 7.95
CA PRO A 245 -11.26 -28.11 7.04
C PRO A 245 -12.05 -26.80 7.25
N PHE A 246 -11.35 -25.72 7.58
CA PHE A 246 -11.91 -24.37 7.65
C PHE A 246 -11.44 -23.54 6.45
N PRO A 247 -12.31 -22.71 5.85
CA PRO A 247 -11.88 -21.72 4.88
C PRO A 247 -10.88 -20.75 5.49
N PHE A 248 -9.82 -20.43 4.75
CA PHE A 248 -8.80 -19.46 5.12
C PHE A 248 -8.36 -18.72 3.86
N GLU A 249 -8.91 -17.52 3.65
CA GLU A 249 -8.75 -16.73 2.43
C GLU A 249 -9.09 -17.57 1.18
N THR A 250 -8.10 -17.90 0.35
CA THR A 250 -8.25 -18.69 -0.88
C THR A 250 -7.95 -20.19 -0.72
N MET A 251 -7.62 -20.65 0.49
CA MET A 251 -7.35 -22.06 0.79
C MET A 251 -8.22 -22.60 1.93
N GLN A 252 -7.99 -23.86 2.30
CA GLN A 252 -8.54 -24.46 3.51
C GLN A 252 -7.40 -24.89 4.41
N VAL A 253 -7.59 -24.76 5.72
CA VAL A 253 -6.64 -25.22 6.74
C VAL A 253 -7.33 -26.22 7.66
N PRO A 254 -6.65 -27.32 8.07
CA PRO A 254 -7.16 -28.25 9.05
C PRO A 254 -7.15 -27.59 10.43
N VAL A 255 -8.31 -27.49 11.06
CA VAL A 255 -8.48 -26.99 12.43
C VAL A 255 -8.79 -28.19 13.35
N PRO A 256 -8.22 -28.29 14.57
CA PRO A 256 -8.53 -29.39 15.48
C PRO A 256 -10.02 -29.44 15.80
N ALA A 257 -10.65 -30.62 15.85
CA ALA A 257 -12.08 -30.73 16.14
C ALA A 257 -12.46 -30.13 17.52
N GLY A 258 -11.51 -30.08 18.46
CA GLY A 258 -11.67 -29.43 19.76
C GLY A 258 -11.37 -27.93 19.80
N TYR A 259 -11.35 -27.23 18.66
CA TYR A 259 -10.92 -25.82 18.57
C TYR A 259 -11.66 -24.88 19.52
N ASP A 260 -12.97 -25.09 19.75
CA ASP A 260 -13.78 -24.22 20.61
C ASP A 260 -13.25 -24.20 22.05
N ALA A 261 -12.94 -25.39 22.60
CA ALA A 261 -12.33 -25.51 23.91
C ALA A 261 -10.90 -24.93 23.94
N MET A 262 -10.13 -25.14 22.87
CA MET A 262 -8.75 -24.63 22.76
C MET A 262 -8.71 -23.10 22.72
N LEU A 263 -9.52 -22.48 21.86
CA LEU A 263 -9.64 -21.03 21.73
C LEU A 263 -10.22 -20.39 22.99
N THR A 264 -11.26 -20.99 23.60
CA THR A 264 -11.86 -20.49 24.85
C THR A 264 -10.85 -20.52 26.00
N THR A 265 -10.02 -21.55 26.08
CA THR A 265 -8.98 -21.68 27.12
C THR A 265 -7.92 -20.57 27.04
N VAL A 266 -7.58 -20.15 25.82
CA VAL A 266 -6.51 -19.17 25.58
C VAL A 266 -7.04 -17.73 25.57
N TYR A 267 -8.16 -17.50 24.90
CA TYR A 267 -8.66 -16.16 24.58
C TYR A 267 -9.98 -15.82 25.28
N GLY A 268 -10.60 -16.77 26.00
CA GLY A 268 -11.91 -16.55 26.63
C GLY A 268 -13.00 -16.40 25.57
N ASP A 269 -13.68 -15.26 25.55
CA ASP A 269 -14.62 -14.92 24.49
C ASP A 269 -13.89 -14.53 23.21
N TYR A 270 -13.40 -15.55 22.49
CA TYR A 270 -12.53 -15.38 21.34
C TYR A 270 -13.24 -14.78 20.11
N MET A 271 -14.58 -14.69 20.13
CA MET A 271 -15.35 -14.03 19.08
C MET A 271 -15.34 -12.50 19.22
N SER A 272 -15.00 -11.99 20.41
CA SER A 272 -14.78 -10.56 20.62
C SER A 272 -13.49 -10.08 19.94
N LEU A 273 -13.57 -8.93 19.28
CA LEU A 273 -12.45 -8.32 18.56
C LEU A 273 -11.52 -7.60 19.54
N ILE A 274 -10.30 -8.12 19.69
CA ILE A 274 -9.24 -7.51 20.50
C ILE A 274 -8.05 -7.25 19.59
N ARG A 275 -7.72 -5.97 19.39
CA ARG A 275 -6.68 -5.50 18.45
C ARG A 275 -5.27 -5.45 19.05
N ASN A 276 -5.13 -5.75 20.33
CA ASN A 276 -3.87 -5.85 21.06
C ASN A 276 -3.49 -7.32 21.22
N GLY A 277 -2.63 -7.86 20.35
CA GLY A 277 -2.37 -9.31 20.32
C GLY A 277 -0.95 -9.79 20.01
N ASN A 278 -0.09 -8.98 19.39
CA ASN A 278 1.13 -9.54 18.82
C ASN A 278 2.25 -9.61 19.85
N SER A 279 2.86 -10.80 19.98
CA SER A 279 4.02 -11.04 20.84
C SER A 279 5.36 -10.65 20.21
N HIS A 280 5.33 -10.14 18.97
CA HIS A 280 6.49 -9.73 18.18
C HIS A 280 6.29 -8.34 17.58
N ALA A 281 7.32 -7.83 16.91
CA ALA A 281 7.24 -6.58 16.18
C ALA A 281 6.24 -6.71 15.01
N TYR A 282 5.27 -5.80 14.97
CA TYR A 282 4.29 -5.66 13.88
C TYR A 282 4.54 -4.37 13.09
N PRO A 283 4.40 -4.34 11.75
CA PRO A 283 4.48 -5.53 10.92
C PRO A 283 5.92 -6.03 10.88
N PHE A 284 6.11 -7.35 10.76
CA PHE A 284 7.42 -8.00 10.81
C PHE A 284 8.38 -7.49 9.72
N TYR A 285 7.83 -7.03 8.59
CA TYR A 285 8.61 -6.60 7.43
C TYR A 285 9.16 -5.16 7.53
N ASP A 286 8.82 -4.39 8.57
CA ASP A 286 9.28 -3.01 8.72
C ASP A 286 10.82 -2.89 8.70
N ALA A 287 11.51 -3.79 9.40
CA ALA A 287 12.96 -3.83 9.43
C ALA A 287 13.57 -4.14 8.04
N TYR A 288 12.85 -4.91 7.21
CA TYR A 288 13.29 -5.20 5.85
C TYR A 288 13.11 -4.00 4.92
N ILE A 289 12.02 -3.23 5.07
CA ILE A 289 11.82 -1.99 4.31
C ILE A 289 12.96 -1.01 4.60
N GLN A 290 13.25 -0.76 5.87
CA GLN A 290 14.31 0.17 6.27
C GLN A 290 15.67 -0.25 5.68
N ARG A 291 16.03 -1.54 5.80
CA ARG A 291 17.28 -2.05 5.24
C ARG A 291 17.31 -1.95 3.71
N LEU A 292 16.20 -2.24 3.03
CA LEU A 292 16.10 -2.09 1.58
C LEU A 292 16.32 -0.62 1.16
N GLU A 293 15.70 0.32 1.87
CA GLU A 293 15.88 1.75 1.62
C GLU A 293 17.34 2.19 1.80
N GLU A 294 17.98 1.76 2.88
CA GLU A 294 19.39 2.05 3.15
C GLU A 294 20.31 1.52 2.05
N GLU A 295 20.10 0.28 1.60
CA GLU A 295 20.87 -0.33 0.51
C GLU A 295 20.64 0.36 -0.84
N MET A 296 19.38 0.67 -1.18
CA MET A 296 19.07 1.38 -2.42
C MET A 296 19.63 2.81 -2.42
N ALA A 297 19.59 3.50 -1.27
CA ALA A 297 20.16 4.83 -1.11
C ALA A 297 21.68 4.83 -1.32
N LYS A 298 22.40 3.82 -0.81
CA LYS A 298 23.85 3.64 -1.09
C LYS A 298 24.15 3.49 -2.59
N GLN A 299 23.20 2.96 -3.35
CA GLN A 299 23.29 2.80 -4.80
C GLN A 299 22.76 4.00 -5.59
N GLY A 300 22.32 5.07 -4.92
CA GLY A 300 21.72 6.25 -5.56
C GLY A 300 20.34 6.00 -6.18
N THR A 301 19.64 4.95 -5.75
CA THR A 301 18.29 4.60 -6.21
C THR A 301 17.30 4.65 -5.04
N ARG A 302 15.99 4.51 -5.33
CA ARG A 302 14.94 4.47 -4.31
C ARG A 302 13.99 3.32 -4.57
N THR A 303 13.50 2.70 -3.51
CA THR A 303 12.45 1.68 -3.59
C THR A 303 11.14 2.31 -4.06
N ARG A 304 10.28 1.48 -4.68
CA ARG A 304 8.90 1.84 -5.05
C ARG A 304 7.89 1.45 -3.97
N LEU A 305 8.33 0.79 -2.90
CA LEU A 305 7.48 0.37 -1.78
C LEU A 305 7.20 1.49 -0.78
N SER A 306 7.99 2.56 -0.81
CA SER A 306 7.82 3.73 0.03
C SER A 306 7.96 4.99 -0.78
N TRP A 307 7.04 5.92 -0.53
CA TRP A 307 7.22 7.29 -0.93
C TRP A 307 8.14 7.99 0.09
N HIS A 308 8.73 9.12 -0.29
CA HIS A 308 9.57 9.96 0.56
C HIS A 308 9.19 11.41 0.33
N PHE A 309 8.70 12.09 1.36
CA PHE A 309 8.36 13.51 1.31
C PHE A 309 9.58 14.38 1.00
N CYS A 310 9.39 15.37 0.14
CA CYS A 310 10.31 16.47 -0.08
C CYS A 310 9.52 17.80 -0.07
N GLU A 311 10.10 18.87 0.48
CA GLU A 311 9.46 20.21 0.45
C GLU A 311 9.12 20.66 -0.97
N ALA A 312 9.91 20.28 -1.97
CA ALA A 312 9.62 20.56 -3.38
C ALA A 312 8.31 19.92 -3.88
N ASP A 313 7.79 18.89 -3.20
CA ASP A 313 6.49 18.29 -3.54
C ASP A 313 5.33 19.23 -3.19
N LEU A 314 5.52 20.18 -2.26
CA LEU A 314 4.55 21.23 -1.94
C LEU A 314 4.50 22.33 -3.02
N GLU A 315 5.52 22.44 -3.86
CA GLU A 315 5.54 23.44 -4.92
C GLU A 315 4.45 23.15 -5.96
N LYS A 316 3.67 24.18 -6.28
CA LYS A 316 2.64 24.11 -7.32
C LYS A 316 3.16 24.79 -8.59
N THR A 317 3.44 24.00 -9.60
CA THR A 317 3.74 24.50 -10.95
C THR A 317 2.46 24.53 -11.77
N ARG A 318 2.15 25.67 -12.38
CA ARG A 318 0.98 25.85 -13.23
C ARG A 318 1.39 25.51 -14.66
N GLU A 319 0.74 24.52 -15.27
CA GLU A 319 0.83 24.36 -16.72
C GLU A 319 0.22 25.59 -17.39
N THR A 320 0.56 25.91 -18.64
CA THR A 320 -0.14 26.93 -19.45
C THR A 320 -1.08 26.29 -20.45
N THR A 321 -2.20 26.93 -20.79
CA THR A 321 -3.05 26.49 -21.90
C THR A 321 -2.36 26.75 -23.23
N LEU A 322 -2.76 26.05 -24.30
CA LEU A 322 -2.23 26.33 -25.64
C LEU A 322 -2.45 27.79 -26.07
N ALA A 323 -3.56 28.40 -25.65
CA ALA A 323 -3.84 29.80 -25.94
C ALA A 323 -2.96 30.78 -25.13
N GLU A 324 -2.69 30.50 -23.86
CA GLU A 324 -1.75 31.30 -23.05
C GLU A 324 -0.32 31.18 -23.59
N GLU A 325 0.12 29.96 -23.93
CA GLU A 325 1.42 29.72 -24.56
C GLU A 325 1.55 30.50 -25.87
N PHE A 326 0.51 30.45 -26.71
CA PHE A 326 0.49 31.17 -27.96
C PHE A 326 0.47 32.69 -27.75
N ALA A 327 -0.31 33.21 -26.80
CA ALA A 327 -0.33 34.64 -26.50
C ALA A 327 1.06 35.14 -26.03
N LEU A 328 1.76 34.37 -25.19
CA LEU A 328 3.11 34.69 -24.73
C LEU A 328 4.15 34.65 -25.87
N LEU A 329 4.09 33.63 -26.73
CA LEU A 329 5.01 33.48 -27.85
C LEU A 329 4.72 34.49 -28.97
N ALA A 330 3.44 34.82 -29.19
CA ALA A 330 3.00 35.74 -30.22
C ALA A 330 3.55 37.15 -29.99
N ASP A 331 3.74 37.61 -28.75
CA ASP A 331 4.36 38.92 -28.49
C ASP A 331 5.79 38.99 -29.09
N SER A 332 6.55 37.90 -29.04
CA SER A 332 7.87 37.81 -29.68
C SER A 332 7.76 37.75 -31.20
N ILE A 333 6.88 36.89 -31.74
CA ILE A 333 6.72 36.73 -33.19
C ILE A 333 6.21 38.02 -33.84
N HIS A 334 5.30 38.73 -33.16
CA HIS A 334 4.78 40.02 -33.59
C HIS A 334 5.86 41.11 -33.60
N SER A 335 6.78 41.08 -32.64
CA SER A 335 7.96 41.96 -32.64
C SER A 335 8.91 41.64 -33.81
N ASP A 336 9.11 40.36 -34.12
CA ASP A 336 9.90 39.93 -35.28
C ASP A 336 9.23 40.31 -36.61
N ILE A 337 7.89 40.28 -36.68
CA ILE A 337 7.13 40.80 -37.83
C ILE A 337 7.41 42.30 -38.01
N LEU A 338 7.36 43.10 -36.94
CA LEU A 338 7.70 44.52 -37.00
C LEU A 338 9.13 44.77 -37.48
N HIS A 339 10.10 44.03 -36.95
CA HIS A 339 11.50 44.15 -37.38
C HIS A 339 11.72 43.71 -38.84
N SER A 340 10.98 42.70 -39.29
CA SER A 340 11.02 42.25 -40.69
C SER A 340 10.48 43.34 -41.62
N ILE A 341 9.38 43.99 -41.23
CA ILE A 341 8.80 45.14 -41.95
C ILE A 341 9.79 46.32 -41.96
N GLU A 342 10.44 46.64 -40.83
CA GLU A 342 11.45 47.69 -40.73
C GLU A 342 12.64 47.46 -41.67
N ARG A 343 13.05 46.20 -41.84
CA ARG A 343 14.13 45.78 -42.74
C ARG A 343 13.72 45.63 -44.20
N ASN A 344 12.45 45.91 -44.53
CA ASN A 344 11.83 45.63 -45.83
C ASN A 344 11.85 44.15 -46.25
N ASP A 345 11.95 43.23 -45.27
CA ASP A 345 11.79 41.79 -45.48
C ASP A 345 10.30 41.42 -45.37
N PHE A 346 9.56 41.75 -46.43
CA PHE A 346 8.12 41.53 -46.47
C PHE A 346 7.74 40.05 -46.63
N ASP A 347 8.59 39.25 -47.28
CA ASP A 347 8.36 37.81 -47.41
C ASP A 347 8.59 37.08 -46.08
N GLY A 348 9.60 37.49 -45.30
CA GLY A 348 9.80 37.03 -43.92
C GLY A 348 8.62 37.39 -43.02
N ALA A 349 8.16 38.65 -43.06
CA ALA A 349 6.98 39.10 -42.30
C ALA A 349 5.72 38.29 -42.67
N ARG A 350 5.50 38.02 -43.96
CA ARG A 350 4.35 37.24 -44.46
C ARG A 350 4.41 35.78 -44.00
N THR A 351 5.59 35.17 -43.98
CA THR A 351 5.79 33.80 -43.48
C THR A 351 5.45 33.68 -41.99
N LEU A 352 5.88 34.67 -41.18
CA LEU A 352 5.58 34.71 -39.75
C LEU A 352 4.07 34.89 -39.50
N LEU A 353 3.40 35.75 -40.29
CA LEU A 353 1.95 35.93 -40.24
C LEU A 353 1.18 34.65 -40.58
N GLU A 354 1.59 33.90 -41.61
CA GLU A 354 0.99 32.61 -41.96
C GLU A 354 1.11 31.59 -40.82
N SER A 355 2.27 31.53 -40.16
CA SER A 355 2.51 30.66 -39.00
C SER A 355 1.58 31.02 -37.83
N CYS A 356 1.46 32.31 -37.52
CA CYS A 356 0.53 32.81 -36.50
C CYS A 356 -0.93 32.44 -36.82
N GLN A 357 -1.34 32.58 -38.08
CA GLN A 357 -2.70 32.23 -38.51
C GLN A 357 -2.96 30.73 -38.39
N GLY A 358 -2.03 29.89 -38.85
CA GLY A 358 -2.16 28.43 -38.75
C GLY A 358 -2.31 27.97 -37.30
N THR A 359 -1.53 28.54 -36.38
CA THR A 359 -1.60 28.24 -34.95
C THR A 359 -2.94 28.68 -34.34
N ALA A 360 -3.39 29.91 -34.64
CA ALA A 360 -4.67 30.42 -34.15
C ALA A 360 -5.87 29.56 -34.60
N VAL A 361 -5.86 29.08 -35.86
CA VAL A 361 -6.88 28.16 -36.37
C VAL A 361 -6.87 26.83 -35.63
N GLN A 362 -5.70 26.26 -35.36
CA GLN A 362 -5.61 25.01 -34.59
C GLN A 362 -6.17 25.16 -33.17
N ILE A 363 -5.88 26.29 -32.51
CA ILE A 363 -6.43 26.60 -31.18
C ILE A 363 -7.95 26.76 -31.25
N GLY A 364 -8.47 27.50 -32.24
CA GLY A 364 -9.91 27.67 -32.45
C GLY A 364 -10.63 26.33 -32.61
N LEU A 365 -10.11 25.44 -33.48
CA LEU A 365 -10.66 24.10 -33.68
C LEU A 365 -10.63 23.23 -32.42
N ALA A 366 -9.61 23.37 -31.57
CA ALA A 366 -9.53 22.65 -30.30
C ALA A 366 -10.58 23.16 -29.31
N LEU A 367 -10.80 24.48 -29.25
CA LEU A 367 -11.82 25.10 -28.40
C LEU A 367 -13.24 24.75 -28.83
N GLU A 368 -13.53 24.72 -30.14
CA GLU A 368 -14.84 24.34 -30.67
C GLU A 368 -15.22 22.89 -30.34
N ARG A 369 -14.23 21.99 -30.29
CA ARG A 369 -14.43 20.58 -29.90
C ARG A 369 -14.68 20.42 -28.39
N ALA A 370 -14.29 21.40 -27.58
CA ALA A 370 -14.31 21.34 -26.12
C ALA A 370 -15.60 21.91 -25.48
N ASP A 371 -16.70 22.04 -26.23
CA ASP A 371 -18.03 22.53 -25.81
C ASP A 371 -18.27 24.05 -25.97
N SER A 372 -19.54 24.45 -25.97
CA SER A 372 -20.07 25.76 -26.44
C SER A 372 -19.61 27.02 -25.69
N GLU A 373 -18.93 26.90 -24.55
CA GLU A 373 -18.44 28.04 -23.76
C GLU A 373 -17.16 28.67 -24.34
N GLY A 374 -16.46 27.99 -25.25
CA GLY A 374 -15.32 28.54 -26.00
C GLY A 374 -15.69 29.57 -27.07
N ALA A 375 -16.98 29.75 -27.38
CA ALA A 375 -17.45 30.59 -28.48
C ALA A 375 -16.94 32.05 -28.46
N PRO A 376 -16.82 32.74 -27.30
CA PRO A 376 -16.25 34.09 -27.27
C PRO A 376 -14.77 34.11 -27.61
N ALA A 377 -14.00 33.14 -27.14
CA ALA A 377 -12.57 33.02 -27.43
C ALA A 377 -12.33 32.68 -28.91
N VAL A 378 -13.16 31.79 -29.48
CA VAL A 378 -13.15 31.47 -30.92
C VAL A 378 -13.42 32.74 -31.74
N GLY A 379 -14.39 33.57 -31.35
CA GLY A 379 -14.67 34.84 -32.04
C GLY A 379 -13.47 35.80 -32.07
N PHE A 380 -12.72 35.92 -30.96
CA PHE A 380 -11.48 36.72 -30.95
C PHE A 380 -10.38 36.12 -31.83
N LEU A 381 -10.26 34.79 -31.88
CA LEU A 381 -9.30 34.10 -32.77
C LEU A 381 -9.68 34.23 -34.25
N GLU A 382 -10.98 34.24 -34.58
CA GLU A 382 -11.47 34.53 -35.93
C GLU A 382 -11.15 35.97 -36.34
N GLU A 383 -11.41 36.95 -35.47
CA GLU A 383 -11.05 38.35 -35.74
C GLU A 383 -9.53 38.52 -35.88
N TYR A 384 -8.74 37.81 -35.06
CA TYR A 384 -7.29 37.78 -35.17
C TYR A 384 -6.82 37.26 -36.53
N CYS A 385 -7.41 36.16 -37.01
CA CYS A 385 -7.09 35.60 -38.33
C CYS A 385 -7.45 36.57 -39.48
N GLU A 386 -8.59 37.26 -39.37
CA GLU A 386 -9.00 38.27 -40.34
C GLU A 386 -8.03 39.47 -40.34
N GLN A 387 -7.60 39.95 -39.17
CA GLN A 387 -6.61 41.04 -39.08
C GLN A 387 -5.24 40.62 -39.65
N ILE A 388 -4.80 39.37 -39.44
CA ILE A 388 -3.60 38.84 -40.08
C ILE A 388 -3.74 38.89 -41.61
N TRP A 389 -4.84 38.40 -42.16
CA TRP A 389 -5.08 38.37 -43.60
C TRP A 389 -5.06 39.78 -44.21
N GLN A 390 -5.65 40.75 -43.53
CA GLN A 390 -5.63 42.14 -43.97
C GLN A 390 -4.23 42.74 -43.97
N LEU A 391 -3.40 42.45 -42.95
CA LEU A 391 -2.01 42.90 -42.90
C LEU A 391 -1.17 42.22 -44.00
N TYR A 392 -1.33 40.91 -44.17
CA TYR A 392 -0.65 40.11 -45.19
C TYR A 392 -0.85 40.66 -46.61
N ASN A 393 -2.09 40.98 -46.98
CA ASN A 393 -2.40 41.56 -48.30
C ASN A 393 -1.83 42.97 -48.49
N ARG A 394 -1.82 43.78 -47.42
CA ARG A 394 -1.26 45.14 -47.47
C ARG A 394 0.25 45.11 -47.73
N LEU A 395 0.97 44.20 -47.07
CA LEU A 395 2.41 43.99 -47.30
C LEU A 395 2.73 43.59 -48.76
N GLY A 396 1.78 42.98 -49.48
CA GLY A 396 1.94 42.60 -50.89
C GLY A 396 1.64 43.68 -51.93
N THR A 397 1.12 44.86 -51.54
CA THR A 397 0.56 45.82 -52.51
C THR A 397 1.17 47.23 -52.46
N LYS A 398 1.61 47.73 -51.29
CA LYS A 398 2.30 49.04 -51.13
C LYS A 398 3.22 49.04 -49.89
N PRO A 399 4.27 49.89 -49.84
CA PRO A 399 5.08 50.07 -48.63
C PRO A 399 4.20 50.59 -47.48
N LEU A 400 4.17 49.84 -46.37
CA LEU A 400 3.44 50.19 -45.16
C LEU A 400 4.26 51.17 -44.32
N SER A 401 3.64 52.19 -43.72
CA SER A 401 4.34 53.02 -42.73
C SER A 401 4.56 52.24 -41.44
N MET A 402 5.69 52.48 -40.76
CA MET A 402 6.01 51.81 -39.50
C MET A 402 5.00 52.12 -38.39
N GLU A 403 4.46 53.34 -38.36
CA GLU A 403 3.37 53.70 -37.44
C GLU A 403 2.15 52.82 -37.64
N ARG A 404 1.77 52.56 -38.91
CA ARG A 404 0.62 51.73 -39.21
C ARG A 404 0.87 50.25 -38.94
N ALA A 405 2.08 49.77 -39.22
CA ALA A 405 2.50 48.41 -38.87
C ALA A 405 2.41 48.17 -37.35
N ALA A 406 2.89 49.13 -36.55
CA ALA A 406 2.82 49.07 -35.10
C ALA A 406 1.38 49.06 -34.58
N GLU A 407 0.48 49.87 -35.16
CA GLU A 407 -0.96 49.84 -34.83
C GLU A 407 -1.60 48.48 -35.12
N ASP A 408 -1.38 47.93 -36.31
CA ASP A 408 -1.93 46.62 -36.70
C ASP A 408 -1.42 45.52 -35.76
N ILE A 409 -0.14 45.54 -35.40
CA ILE A 409 0.47 44.57 -34.49
C ILE A 409 -0.05 44.71 -33.05
N ASN A 410 -0.19 45.92 -32.53
CA ASN A 410 -0.79 46.15 -31.20
C ASN A 410 -2.23 45.61 -31.14
N ARG A 411 -2.98 45.74 -32.24
CA ARG A 411 -4.34 45.18 -32.33
C ARG A 411 -4.32 43.64 -32.32
N LEU A 412 -3.41 43.03 -33.06
CA LEU A 412 -3.21 41.57 -33.06
C LEU A 412 -2.87 41.05 -31.65
N GLN A 413 -1.98 41.72 -30.93
CA GLN A 413 -1.65 41.40 -29.54
C GLN A 413 -2.87 41.54 -28.61
N ALA A 414 -3.66 42.61 -28.75
CA ALA A 414 -4.85 42.82 -27.94
C ALA A 414 -5.92 41.72 -28.15
N LEU A 415 -6.12 41.28 -29.39
CA LEU A 415 -7.06 40.19 -29.71
C LEU A 415 -6.62 38.86 -29.11
N LEU A 416 -5.33 38.52 -29.14
CA LEU A 416 -4.83 37.30 -28.50
C LEU A 416 -4.95 37.34 -26.97
N ARG A 417 -4.65 38.50 -26.36
CA ARG A 417 -4.84 38.68 -24.92
C ARG A 417 -6.31 38.52 -24.54
N ALA A 418 -7.23 39.12 -25.30
CA ALA A 418 -8.67 38.94 -25.09
C ALA A 418 -9.12 37.48 -25.26
N ALA A 419 -8.59 36.76 -26.26
CA ALA A 419 -8.87 35.33 -26.44
C ALA A 419 -8.38 34.50 -25.24
N ALA A 420 -7.14 34.73 -24.78
CA ALA A 420 -6.57 34.06 -23.61
C ALA A 420 -7.34 34.40 -22.31
N ASP A 421 -7.75 35.66 -22.14
CA ASP A 421 -8.54 36.10 -20.99
C ASP A 421 -9.93 35.45 -20.95
N CYS A 422 -10.57 35.24 -22.11
CA CYS A 422 -11.86 34.54 -22.19
C CYS A 422 -11.75 33.06 -21.83
N ILE A 423 -10.63 32.42 -22.18
CA ILE A 423 -10.38 31.01 -21.85
C ILE A 423 -10.16 30.83 -20.35
N THR A 424 -9.51 31.82 -19.72
CA THR A 424 -9.22 31.85 -18.28
C THR A 424 -10.43 32.26 -17.45
N ASN A 425 -11.24 33.22 -17.91
CA ASN A 425 -12.38 33.76 -17.16
C ASN A 425 -13.72 33.23 -17.69
N ARG A 426 -13.97 31.93 -17.48
CA ARG A 426 -15.24 31.29 -17.89
C ARG A 426 -16.41 31.79 -17.06
N ASN A 427 -17.61 31.75 -17.67
CA ASN A 427 -18.85 32.14 -17.00
C ASN A 427 -19.27 31.18 -15.88
N LYS A 428 -18.88 29.91 -15.98
CA LYS A 428 -19.13 28.87 -14.98
C LYS A 428 -17.83 28.23 -14.55
N LYS A 429 -17.78 27.82 -13.29
CA LYS A 429 -16.63 27.08 -12.78
C LYS A 429 -16.74 25.60 -13.12
N GLU A 430 -15.65 24.99 -13.53
CA GLU A 430 -15.57 23.57 -13.85
C GLU A 430 -15.06 22.76 -12.66
N ILE A 431 -15.81 21.71 -12.30
CA ILE A 431 -15.45 20.75 -11.26
C ILE A 431 -15.37 19.36 -11.86
N VAL A 432 -14.25 18.69 -11.64
CA VAL A 432 -14.02 17.32 -12.08
C VAL A 432 -13.88 16.40 -10.87
N PHE A 433 -14.78 15.42 -10.76
CA PHE A 433 -14.68 14.31 -9.82
C PHE A 433 -13.97 13.14 -10.50
N LEU A 434 -12.90 12.65 -9.87
CA LEU A 434 -12.07 11.55 -10.36
C LEU A 434 -12.19 10.30 -9.45
N PRO A 435 -13.35 9.60 -9.47
CA PRO A 435 -13.48 8.36 -8.73
C PRO A 435 -12.67 7.25 -9.42
N CYS A 436 -12.04 6.38 -8.63
CA CYS A 436 -11.29 5.25 -9.18
C CYS A 436 -12.06 3.94 -9.15
N ARG A 437 -12.83 3.72 -8.08
CA ARG A 437 -13.66 2.52 -7.87
C ARG A 437 -15.10 2.93 -7.66
N VAL A 438 -16.04 2.21 -8.27
CA VAL A 438 -17.47 2.44 -8.03
C VAL A 438 -17.83 2.18 -6.55
N SER A 439 -17.16 1.22 -5.90
CA SER A 439 -17.34 0.90 -4.48
C SER A 439 -16.98 2.07 -3.54
N GLN A 440 -16.13 2.99 -3.99
CA GLN A 440 -15.68 4.16 -3.23
C GLN A 440 -16.49 5.42 -3.56
N TRP A 441 -17.40 5.38 -4.56
CA TRP A 441 -18.19 6.54 -4.98
C TRP A 441 -18.97 7.20 -3.84
N ARG A 442 -19.40 6.40 -2.86
CA ARG A 442 -20.19 6.85 -1.71
C ARG A 442 -19.54 8.01 -0.94
N SER A 443 -18.21 8.13 -0.91
CA SER A 443 -17.55 9.25 -0.23
C SER A 443 -17.69 10.58 -1.00
N MET A 444 -17.65 10.54 -2.33
CA MET A 444 -17.81 11.72 -3.21
C MET A 444 -19.27 12.10 -3.47
N GLU A 445 -20.20 11.15 -3.39
CA GLU A 445 -21.59 11.33 -3.79
C GLU A 445 -22.27 12.58 -3.17
N PRO A 446 -22.14 12.86 -1.85
CA PRO A 446 -22.78 14.04 -1.27
C PRO A 446 -22.24 15.36 -1.84
N ALA A 447 -20.93 15.44 -2.07
CA ALA A 447 -20.28 16.61 -2.66
C ALA A 447 -20.69 16.79 -4.12
N TRP A 448 -20.78 15.69 -4.89
CA TRP A 448 -21.26 15.70 -6.26
C TRP A 448 -22.72 16.17 -6.35
N ARG A 449 -23.63 15.63 -5.54
CA ARG A 449 -25.05 16.05 -5.52
C ARG A 449 -25.18 17.54 -5.21
N ALA A 450 -24.40 18.04 -4.26
CA ALA A 450 -24.40 19.45 -3.90
C ALA A 450 -23.82 20.36 -5.00
N ALA A 451 -22.82 19.88 -5.76
CA ALA A 451 -22.25 20.59 -6.90
C ALA A 451 -23.21 20.63 -8.10
N VAL A 452 -23.85 19.50 -8.45
CA VAL A 452 -24.80 19.42 -9.58
C VAL A 452 -26.05 20.28 -9.35
N ALA A 453 -26.45 20.48 -8.08
CA ALA A 453 -27.57 21.35 -7.74
C ALA A 453 -27.32 22.85 -8.02
N ARG A 454 -26.09 23.23 -8.37
CA ARG A 454 -25.69 24.62 -8.60
C ARG A 454 -25.61 24.95 -10.10
N PRO A 455 -26.39 25.92 -10.60
CA PRO A 455 -26.41 26.25 -12.02
C PRO A 455 -25.16 27.00 -12.52
N ASP A 456 -24.37 27.56 -11.60
CA ASP A 456 -23.11 28.28 -11.86
C ASP A 456 -21.90 27.34 -12.01
N LEU A 457 -22.10 26.02 -11.90
CA LEU A 457 -21.05 25.02 -11.97
C LEU A 457 -21.28 24.08 -13.17
N ASN A 458 -20.20 23.73 -13.85
CA ASN A 458 -20.13 22.62 -14.80
C ASN A 458 -19.45 21.45 -14.09
N VAL A 459 -20.16 20.33 -13.95
CA VAL A 459 -19.72 19.19 -13.12
C VAL A 459 -19.51 17.97 -14.00
N TYR A 460 -18.30 17.39 -13.93
CA TYR A 460 -17.92 16.19 -14.65
C TYR A 460 -17.53 15.09 -13.68
N VAL A 461 -17.93 13.85 -13.98
CA VAL A 461 -17.46 12.65 -13.29
C VAL A 461 -16.66 11.83 -14.30
N ILE A 462 -15.36 11.65 -14.05
CA ILE A 462 -14.45 10.94 -14.95
C ILE A 462 -13.85 9.75 -14.18
N PRO A 463 -14.39 8.53 -14.36
CA PRO A 463 -13.80 7.32 -13.80
C PRO A 463 -12.34 7.16 -14.23
N VAL A 464 -11.44 7.04 -13.25
CA VAL A 464 -10.00 7.00 -13.49
C VAL A 464 -9.58 5.61 -13.95
N PRO A 465 -8.87 5.46 -15.08
CA PRO A 465 -8.30 4.19 -15.49
C PRO A 465 -7.16 3.77 -14.56
N TYR A 466 -7.07 2.47 -14.31
CA TYR A 466 -6.09 1.89 -13.39
C TYR A 466 -5.57 0.54 -13.87
N PHE A 467 -4.53 0.02 -13.23
CA PHE A 467 -4.00 -1.31 -13.52
C PHE A 467 -3.39 -1.93 -12.26
N TYR A 468 -3.36 -3.27 -12.22
CA TYR A 468 -2.64 -4.01 -11.20
C TYR A 468 -1.19 -4.23 -11.61
N LYS A 469 -0.28 -4.16 -10.64
CA LYS A 469 1.14 -4.34 -10.86
C LYS A 469 1.48 -5.82 -10.93
N ARG A 470 2.24 -6.20 -11.94
CA ARG A 470 2.72 -7.59 -12.12
C ARG A 470 4.23 -7.63 -11.92
N ALA A 471 4.72 -8.72 -11.31
CA ALA A 471 6.14 -8.94 -11.10
C ALA A 471 6.96 -8.93 -12.40
N GLU A 472 6.36 -9.35 -13.53
CA GLU A 472 7.07 -9.49 -14.81
C GLU A 472 7.14 -8.21 -15.65
N SER A 473 6.04 -7.45 -15.73
CA SER A 473 5.88 -6.31 -16.66
C SER A 473 5.85 -4.95 -15.95
N GLY A 474 5.71 -4.93 -14.63
CA GLY A 474 5.49 -3.72 -13.83
C GLY A 474 4.09 -3.12 -13.95
N ALA A 475 3.35 -3.41 -15.03
CA ALA A 475 1.97 -2.97 -15.26
C ALA A 475 1.15 -4.08 -15.96
N GLY A 476 -0.05 -4.35 -15.42
CA GLY A 476 -1.06 -5.21 -16.02
C GLY A 476 -1.93 -4.49 -17.05
N GLU A 477 -3.05 -5.11 -17.41
CA GLU A 477 -4.04 -4.52 -18.32
C GLU A 477 -4.72 -3.31 -17.67
N ILE A 478 -5.05 -2.31 -18.49
CA ILE A 478 -5.79 -1.13 -18.03
C ILE A 478 -7.25 -1.51 -17.86
N CYS A 479 -7.76 -1.26 -16.66
CA CYS A 479 -9.14 -1.43 -16.25
C CYS A 479 -9.78 -0.06 -16.01
N CYS A 480 -11.11 0.03 -16.09
CA CYS A 480 -11.87 1.22 -15.76
C CYS A 480 -13.29 0.83 -15.33
N ASP A 481 -13.78 1.44 -14.25
CA ASP A 481 -15.10 1.14 -13.70
C ASP A 481 -16.26 1.86 -14.42
N LEU A 482 -15.99 2.49 -15.58
CA LEU A 482 -16.93 3.36 -16.29
C LEU A 482 -18.33 2.75 -16.49
N GLU A 483 -18.40 1.46 -16.87
CA GLU A 483 -19.66 0.76 -17.11
C GLU A 483 -20.39 0.32 -15.83
N HIS A 484 -19.73 0.39 -14.67
CA HIS A 484 -20.30 -0.04 -13.38
C HIS A 484 -21.00 1.10 -12.63
N PHE A 485 -20.86 2.35 -13.07
CA PHE A 485 -21.53 3.48 -12.43
C PHE A 485 -23.06 3.45 -12.66
N PRO A 486 -23.86 3.80 -11.64
CA PRO A 486 -25.31 3.98 -11.79
C PRO A 486 -25.67 4.91 -12.97
N ASN A 487 -26.68 4.54 -13.77
CA ASN A 487 -27.14 5.30 -14.93
C ASN A 487 -27.54 6.77 -14.63
N GLU A 488 -27.87 7.06 -13.37
CA GLU A 488 -28.22 8.41 -12.91
C GLU A 488 -27.02 9.36 -12.76
N ILE A 489 -25.79 8.84 -12.86
CA ILE A 489 -24.54 9.60 -12.78
C ILE A 489 -24.00 9.75 -14.21
N PRO A 490 -24.04 10.96 -14.80
CA PRO A 490 -23.43 11.20 -16.10
C PRO A 490 -21.91 11.07 -16.00
N VAL A 491 -21.37 9.96 -16.50
CA VAL A 491 -19.92 9.72 -16.58
C VAL A 491 -19.36 10.20 -17.90
N THR A 492 -18.16 10.76 -17.87
CA THR A 492 -17.40 11.24 -19.02
C THR A 492 -16.21 10.31 -19.26
N ASP A 493 -16.00 9.88 -20.51
CA ASP A 493 -14.83 9.10 -20.89
C ASP A 493 -13.57 9.94 -20.69
N TYR A 494 -12.58 9.39 -19.99
CA TYR A 494 -11.32 10.07 -19.71
C TYR A 494 -10.53 10.47 -20.96
N ASN A 495 -10.70 9.79 -22.10
CA ASN A 495 -10.08 10.14 -23.39
C ASN A 495 -10.74 11.34 -24.06
N SER A 496 -11.96 11.70 -23.65
CA SER A 496 -12.73 12.80 -24.24
C SER A 496 -12.53 14.14 -23.53
N TYR A 497 -11.93 14.15 -22.33
CA TYR A 497 -11.75 15.35 -21.53
C TYR A 497 -10.32 15.90 -21.63
N ASP A 498 -10.17 17.09 -22.22
CA ASP A 498 -8.88 17.76 -22.37
C ASP A 498 -8.54 18.61 -21.13
N PHE A 499 -7.84 18.04 -20.14
CA PHE A 499 -7.45 18.76 -18.92
C PHE A 499 -6.56 19.98 -19.19
N LYS A 500 -5.71 19.95 -20.24
CA LYS A 500 -4.76 21.04 -20.53
C LYS A 500 -5.52 22.30 -20.92
N ASN A 501 -6.49 22.16 -21.82
CA ASN A 501 -7.25 23.28 -22.36
C ASN A 501 -8.50 23.60 -21.54
N ARG A 502 -9.16 22.59 -20.95
CA ARG A 502 -10.37 22.80 -20.14
C ARG A 502 -10.09 23.43 -18.79
N ARG A 503 -8.95 23.19 -18.16
CA ARG A 503 -8.56 23.85 -16.91
C ARG A 503 -9.67 23.86 -15.85
N PRO A 504 -10.05 22.69 -15.33
CA PRO A 504 -11.03 22.65 -14.26
C PRO A 504 -10.56 23.55 -13.09
N ASP A 505 -11.46 24.39 -12.59
CA ASP A 505 -11.23 25.21 -11.39
C ASP A 505 -10.96 24.33 -10.18
N MET A 506 -11.57 23.13 -10.14
CA MET A 506 -11.37 22.16 -9.09
C MET A 506 -11.31 20.73 -9.63
N ILE A 507 -10.32 19.96 -9.18
CA ILE A 507 -10.24 18.51 -9.38
C ILE A 507 -10.34 17.83 -8.02
N MET A 508 -11.20 16.83 -7.89
CA MET A 508 -11.32 16.03 -6.69
C MET A 508 -10.86 14.59 -6.95
N ILE A 509 -9.93 14.10 -6.12
CA ILE A 509 -9.31 12.77 -6.24
C ILE A 509 -9.56 11.92 -4.99
N GLN A 510 -9.57 10.60 -5.18
CA GLN A 510 -9.78 9.59 -4.11
C GLN A 510 -8.57 8.70 -3.84
N VAL A 511 -7.67 8.54 -4.80
CA VAL A 511 -6.56 7.59 -4.71
C VAL A 511 -5.32 8.30 -4.15
N PRO A 512 -4.79 7.89 -2.99
CA PRO A 512 -3.69 8.62 -2.37
C PRO A 512 -2.31 8.33 -2.97
N TYR A 513 -2.16 7.18 -3.61
CA TYR A 513 -0.87 6.50 -3.73
C TYR A 513 0.02 6.96 -4.89
N ASP A 514 -0.52 7.61 -5.91
CA ASP A 514 0.11 7.70 -7.24
C ASP A 514 0.66 6.32 -7.67
N GLN A 515 1.98 6.15 -7.70
CA GLN A 515 2.69 4.93 -8.08
C GLN A 515 3.17 4.08 -6.90
N TYR A 516 2.90 4.45 -5.64
CA TYR A 516 3.57 3.86 -4.46
C TYR A 516 2.79 2.73 -3.78
N ASN A 517 1.56 2.46 -4.22
CA ASN A 517 0.86 1.23 -3.80
C ASN A 517 1.51 0.02 -4.50
N PRO A 518 1.91 -1.05 -3.79
CA PRO A 518 2.67 -2.14 -4.39
C PRO A 518 1.83 -3.05 -5.30
N ALA A 519 0.52 -3.11 -5.12
CA ALA A 519 -0.38 -3.98 -5.89
C ALA A 519 -1.04 -3.28 -7.08
N PHE A 520 -1.21 -1.96 -7.01
CA PHE A 520 -2.10 -1.22 -7.89
C PHE A 520 -1.55 0.17 -8.24
N SER A 521 -1.97 0.72 -9.37
CA SER A 521 -1.72 2.12 -9.73
C SER A 521 -2.82 2.66 -10.62
N VAL A 522 -3.14 3.95 -10.47
CA VAL A 522 -3.89 4.69 -11.50
C VAL A 522 -3.00 4.93 -12.71
N HIS A 523 -3.59 5.22 -13.86
CA HIS A 523 -2.84 5.61 -15.05
C HIS A 523 -1.97 6.85 -14.75
N PRO A 524 -0.68 6.90 -15.16
CA PRO A 524 0.27 7.93 -14.70
C PRO A 524 -0.14 9.38 -14.96
N PHE A 525 -0.95 9.63 -15.99
CA PHE A 525 -1.55 10.95 -16.23
C PHE A 525 -2.34 11.47 -15.01
N PHE A 526 -3.03 10.58 -14.29
CA PHE A 526 -3.85 10.89 -13.12
C PHE A 526 -3.10 10.87 -11.79
N TYR A 527 -1.77 10.76 -11.81
CA TYR A 527 -0.99 11.00 -10.59
C TYR A 527 -1.25 12.42 -10.09
N SER A 528 -1.43 12.56 -8.79
CA SER A 528 -1.69 13.83 -8.12
C SER A 528 -0.61 14.88 -8.43
N LYS A 529 0.65 14.44 -8.60
CA LYS A 529 1.76 15.31 -9.06
C LYS A 529 1.51 15.97 -10.41
N ASN A 530 0.81 15.29 -11.30
CA ASN A 530 0.45 15.79 -12.62
C ASN A 530 -0.84 16.60 -12.56
N LEU A 531 -1.86 16.09 -11.87
CA LEU A 531 -3.16 16.75 -11.77
C LEU A 531 -3.10 18.14 -11.14
N LYS A 532 -2.24 18.34 -10.12
CA LYS A 532 -2.06 19.66 -9.47
C LYS A 532 -1.63 20.78 -10.42
N ARG A 533 -1.13 20.45 -11.62
CA ARG A 533 -0.70 21.43 -12.64
C ARG A 533 -1.85 21.94 -13.49
N TYR A 534 -2.95 21.19 -13.57
CA TYR A 534 -4.10 21.47 -14.43
C TYR A 534 -5.27 22.14 -13.71
N THR A 535 -5.18 22.33 -12.40
CA THR A 535 -6.24 22.92 -11.57
C THR A 535 -5.68 23.94 -10.59
N ASP A 536 -6.46 24.98 -10.30
CA ASP A 536 -6.17 25.93 -9.24
C ASP A 536 -6.47 25.35 -7.86
N LEU A 537 -7.32 24.31 -7.79
CA LEU A 537 -7.70 23.64 -6.56
C LEU A 537 -7.76 22.11 -6.74
N LEU A 538 -6.81 21.40 -6.16
CA LEU A 538 -6.81 19.94 -6.08
C LEU A 538 -7.29 19.52 -4.69
N VAL A 539 -8.40 18.79 -4.64
CA VAL A 539 -9.00 18.32 -3.39
C VAL A 539 -8.82 16.81 -3.28
N TYR A 540 -8.25 16.34 -2.17
CA TYR A 540 -8.24 14.92 -1.83
C TYR A 540 -9.40 14.60 -0.89
N MET A 541 -10.21 13.60 -1.26
CA MET A 541 -11.30 13.08 -0.46
C MET A 541 -11.11 11.57 -0.31
N PRO A 542 -10.83 11.06 0.91
CA PRO A 542 -10.56 9.64 1.12
C PRO A 542 -11.68 8.74 0.56
N GLY A 543 -11.28 7.71 -0.19
CA GLY A 543 -12.20 6.68 -0.70
C GLY A 543 -12.58 5.63 0.35
N LEU A 544 -11.67 5.36 1.29
CA LEU A 544 -11.90 4.44 2.42
C LEU A 544 -12.42 5.18 3.65
N ALA A 545 -13.44 4.59 4.29
CA ALA A 545 -13.94 5.05 5.57
C ALA A 545 -13.11 4.41 6.70
N LEU A 546 -12.31 5.23 7.37
CA LEU A 546 -11.51 4.82 8.52
C LEU A 546 -12.28 5.07 9.81
N ASP A 547 -12.16 4.16 10.78
CA ASP A 547 -12.76 4.31 12.10
C ASP A 547 -11.88 5.25 12.96
N GLU A 548 -12.50 6.09 13.79
CA GLU A 548 -11.80 6.97 14.73
C GLU A 548 -10.91 6.16 15.69
N ALA A 549 -11.31 4.93 16.02
CA ALA A 549 -10.53 4.03 16.86
C ALA A 549 -9.14 3.71 16.28
N GLU A 550 -8.97 3.74 14.95
CA GLU A 550 -7.70 3.41 14.29
C GLU A 550 -6.57 4.39 14.63
N PHE A 551 -6.90 5.62 15.03
CA PHE A 551 -5.91 6.64 15.35
C PHE A 551 -5.36 6.56 16.78
N THR A 552 -5.84 5.59 17.58
CA THR A 552 -5.42 5.42 18.98
C THR A 552 -4.54 4.20 19.21
N GLU A 553 -4.51 3.27 18.27
CA GLU A 553 -3.85 1.97 18.40
C GLU A 553 -2.52 1.93 17.64
N ALA A 554 -1.45 1.48 18.32
CA ALA A 554 -0.10 1.49 17.75
C ALA A 554 0.04 0.65 16.47
N CYS A 555 -0.58 -0.54 16.40
CA CYS A 555 -0.57 -1.38 15.20
C CYS A 555 -1.29 -0.69 14.02
N SER A 556 -2.46 -0.11 14.29
CA SER A 556 -3.27 0.59 13.30
C SER A 556 -2.53 1.80 12.71
N LEU A 557 -1.86 2.60 13.55
CA LEU A 557 -1.06 3.75 13.10
C LEU A 557 0.07 3.36 12.14
N LYS A 558 0.70 2.19 12.33
CA LYS A 558 1.75 1.70 11.41
C LYS A 558 1.20 1.37 10.04
N ASN A 559 -0.01 0.80 9.95
CA ASN A 559 -0.64 0.54 8.67
C ASN A 559 -1.13 1.82 8.02
N LEU A 560 -1.79 2.71 8.77
CA LEU A 560 -2.36 3.96 8.25
C LEU A 560 -1.33 4.86 7.53
N ARG A 561 -0.04 4.77 7.86
CA ARG A 561 1.01 5.47 7.10
C ARG A 561 1.01 5.09 5.61
N HIS A 562 0.62 3.86 5.25
CA HIS A 562 0.55 3.39 3.87
C HIS A 562 -0.66 3.96 3.09
N TYR A 563 -1.58 4.64 3.78
CA TYR A 563 -2.71 5.35 3.18
C TYR A 563 -2.55 6.88 3.25
N ILE A 564 -2.07 7.38 4.39
CA ILE A 564 -2.05 8.80 4.74
C ILE A 564 -0.72 9.45 4.35
N ALA A 565 0.42 8.80 4.60
CA ALA A 565 1.73 9.35 4.24
C ALA A 565 2.04 9.09 2.76
N MET A 566 1.18 9.61 1.88
CA MET A 566 1.16 9.32 0.45
C MET A 566 1.05 10.60 -0.39
N PRO A 567 1.52 10.58 -1.66
CA PRO A 567 1.71 11.80 -2.45
C PRO A 567 0.47 12.67 -2.61
N ALA A 568 -0.72 12.08 -2.78
CA ALA A 568 -1.91 12.89 -3.05
C ALA A 568 -2.27 13.84 -1.91
N LEU A 569 -2.02 13.47 -0.65
CA LEU A 569 -2.29 14.33 0.50
C LEU A 569 -1.32 15.53 0.53
N VAL A 570 -0.11 15.33 0.03
CA VAL A 570 0.90 16.39 -0.07
C VAL A 570 0.69 17.26 -1.31
N HIS A 571 0.21 16.69 -2.41
CA HIS A 571 -0.07 17.44 -3.64
C HIS A 571 -1.41 18.17 -3.64
N ALA A 572 -2.41 17.67 -2.91
CA ALA A 572 -3.71 18.32 -2.79
C ALA A 572 -3.55 19.66 -2.07
N ASP A 573 -4.31 20.68 -2.49
CA ASP A 573 -4.40 21.97 -1.81
C ASP A 573 -5.28 21.85 -0.55
N GLU A 574 -6.31 21.00 -0.59
CA GLU A 574 -7.21 20.73 0.53
C GLU A 574 -7.51 19.22 0.64
N THR A 575 -7.51 18.68 1.85
CA THR A 575 -7.93 17.30 2.16
C THR A 575 -9.16 17.34 3.05
N VAL A 576 -10.26 16.73 2.60
CA VAL A 576 -11.53 16.73 3.32
C VAL A 576 -11.76 15.39 4.01
N VAL A 577 -11.85 15.42 5.35
CA VAL A 577 -12.02 14.22 6.21
C VAL A 577 -13.33 14.32 7.01
N PRO A 578 -13.90 13.19 7.49
CA PRO A 578 -15.26 13.19 8.04
C PRO A 578 -15.41 13.80 9.44
N SER A 579 -14.37 13.84 10.27
CA SER A 579 -14.43 14.36 11.64
C SER A 579 -13.13 15.03 12.09
N GLU A 580 -13.20 15.82 13.18
CA GLU A 580 -12.01 16.44 13.78
C GLU A 580 -11.03 15.42 14.35
N ASP A 581 -11.52 14.27 14.84
CA ASP A 581 -10.66 13.21 15.36
C ASP A 581 -9.86 12.55 14.24
N VAL A 582 -10.50 12.26 13.09
CA VAL A 582 -9.81 11.80 11.88
C VAL A 582 -8.83 12.85 11.38
N ARG A 583 -9.23 14.13 11.37
CA ARG A 583 -8.35 15.25 11.00
C ARG A 583 -7.08 15.29 11.84
N LYS A 584 -7.22 15.21 13.16
CA LYS A 584 -6.08 15.18 14.08
C LYS A 584 -5.16 13.99 13.80
N GLY A 585 -5.74 12.81 13.62
CA GLY A 585 -4.98 11.59 13.30
C GLY A 585 -4.17 11.70 12.00
N TYR A 586 -4.76 12.27 10.95
CA TYR A 586 -4.05 12.53 9.69
C TYR A 586 -2.89 13.51 9.88
N ILE A 587 -3.11 14.62 10.60
CA ILE A 587 -2.09 15.63 10.90
C ILE A 587 -0.94 14.99 11.67
N ASP A 588 -1.23 14.20 12.71
CA ASP A 588 -0.20 13.59 13.56
C ASP A 588 0.63 12.56 12.76
N ILE A 589 0.01 11.74 11.91
CA ILE A 589 0.72 10.78 11.06
C ILE A 589 1.62 11.50 10.04
N LEU A 590 1.11 12.52 9.34
CA LEU A 590 1.90 13.28 8.37
C LEU A 590 3.04 14.06 9.04
N THR A 591 2.78 14.64 10.21
CA THR A 591 3.80 15.36 10.99
C THR A 591 4.91 14.41 11.44
N ASN A 592 4.56 13.23 11.95
CA ASN A 592 5.54 12.23 12.36
C ASN A 592 6.38 11.71 11.18
N TYR A 593 5.78 11.63 9.98
CA TYR A 593 6.44 11.15 8.78
C TYR A 593 7.32 12.23 8.10
N ALA A 594 6.82 13.45 7.95
CA ALA A 594 7.48 14.55 7.23
C ALA A 594 8.32 15.47 8.15
N GLY A 595 8.20 15.33 9.47
CA GLY A 595 8.92 16.09 10.49
C GLY A 595 8.08 17.21 11.12
N GLU A 596 8.34 17.53 12.39
CA GLU A 596 7.52 18.45 13.21
C GLU A 596 7.36 19.85 12.61
N ALA A 597 8.37 20.33 11.88
CA ALA A 597 8.33 21.64 11.22
C ALA A 597 7.20 21.76 10.17
N THR A 598 6.66 20.63 9.69
CA THR A 598 5.58 20.59 8.69
C THR A 598 4.18 20.63 9.28
N ARG A 599 4.01 20.55 10.61
CA ARG A 599 2.68 20.45 11.27
C ARG A 599 1.70 21.52 10.82
N THR A 600 2.12 22.78 10.80
CA THR A 600 1.24 23.91 10.40
C THR A 600 0.71 23.76 8.98
N ILE A 601 1.51 23.17 8.08
CA ILE A 601 1.10 22.91 6.69
C ILE A 601 -0.07 21.92 6.68
N TRP A 602 0.01 20.83 7.44
CA TRP A 602 -1.06 19.84 7.51
C TRP A 602 -2.31 20.38 8.20
N GLU A 603 -2.15 21.20 9.23
CA GLU A 603 -3.26 21.87 9.92
C GLU A 603 -4.06 22.79 9.01
N GLU A 604 -3.39 23.48 8.06
CA GLU A 604 -4.01 24.35 7.07
C GLU A 604 -4.71 23.56 5.94
N LYS A 605 -4.09 22.48 5.48
CA LYS A 605 -4.56 21.71 4.32
C LYS A 605 -5.67 20.71 4.64
N ILE A 606 -5.68 20.15 5.84
CA ILE A 606 -6.62 19.07 6.22
C ILE A 606 -7.78 19.68 7.00
N THR A 607 -9.01 19.38 6.60
CA THR A 607 -10.21 19.96 7.19
C THR A 607 -11.37 18.97 7.24
N CYS A 608 -12.20 19.05 8.27
CA CYS A 608 -13.52 18.41 8.29
C CYS A 608 -14.68 19.44 8.17
N ASN A 609 -14.34 20.70 7.92
CA ASN A 609 -15.25 21.83 7.76
C ASN A 609 -14.77 22.67 6.57
N SER A 610 -14.88 22.11 5.36
CA SER A 610 -14.40 22.79 4.16
C SER A 610 -15.04 24.17 4.01
N ARG A 611 -14.20 25.14 3.61
CA ARG A 611 -14.66 26.49 3.27
C ARG A 611 -15.48 26.50 1.98
N ILE A 612 -15.41 25.43 1.20
CA ILE A 612 -16.18 25.24 -0.04
C ILE A 612 -17.60 24.83 0.36
N PRO A 613 -18.63 25.66 0.08
CA PRO A 613 -19.97 25.48 0.67
C PRO A 613 -20.64 24.12 0.41
N PHE A 614 -20.30 23.47 -0.70
CA PHE A 614 -20.84 22.16 -1.09
C PHE A 614 -19.94 20.97 -0.68
N LEU A 615 -18.77 21.22 -0.09
CA LEU A 615 -17.90 20.19 0.49
C LEU A 615 -18.04 20.09 2.02
N LYS A 616 -19.03 20.78 2.61
CA LYS A 616 -19.32 20.66 4.03
C LYS A 616 -19.84 19.25 4.33
N THR A 617 -19.01 18.47 5.01
CA THR A 617 -19.42 17.28 5.75
C THR A 617 -20.37 17.73 6.87
N ARG A 618 -21.57 17.15 6.92
CA ARG A 618 -22.59 17.50 7.93
C ARG A 618 -22.27 16.90 9.28
#